data_AF-A0A538LGE3-F1
#
_entry.id   AF-A0A538LGE3-F1
#
_cell.length_a   1.000
_cell.length_b   1.000
_cell.length_c   1.000
_cell.angle_alpha   90.00
_cell.angle_beta   90.00
_cell.angle_gamma   90.00
#
_symmetry.space_group_name_H-M   'P 1'
#
loop_
_entity.id
_entity.type
_entity.pdbx_description
1 polymer ?
#
loop_
_entity_poly.entity_id
_entity_poly.type
_entity_poly.pdbx_seq_one_letter_code
_entity_poly.pdbx_strand_id
1 'polypeptide(L)'
;MDDLDLRRRTYGHMVGHGRAPRPEELGDPAEVLAGWRRLHDAHALVLNPATDEIRMLNPFSVVPTAYRVHARDRWWYANCAWDALGVCAALHADGRIETSCPDCGEPIALEVRGRQPDDDSLLFHVLVPAAHWWDDIVFT
;
A
#
# COMPACT_ATOMS: atom_id res chain seq x y z
N MET A 1 10.29 7.36 -20.75
CA MET A 1 10.48 7.56 -19.29
C MET A 1 11.11 6.29 -18.74
N ASP A 2 12.13 6.37 -17.87
CA ASP A 2 12.64 5.15 -17.22
C ASP A 2 11.66 4.66 -16.14
N ASP A 3 11.73 3.37 -15.80
CA ASP A 3 10.77 2.72 -14.90
C ASP A 3 10.87 3.26 -13.46
N LEU A 4 12.05 3.72 -13.04
CA LEU A 4 12.24 4.30 -11.70
C LEU A 4 11.57 5.67 -11.58
N ASP A 5 11.69 6.51 -12.60
CA ASP A 5 10.98 7.78 -12.68
C ASP A 5 9.46 7.56 -12.74
N LEU A 6 8.99 6.61 -13.57
CA LEU A 6 7.57 6.27 -13.63
C LEU A 6 7.04 5.81 -12.26
N ARG A 7 7.78 4.95 -11.56
CA ARG A 7 7.43 4.51 -10.20
C ARG A 7 7.34 5.70 -9.25
N ARG A 8 8.36 6.57 -9.22
CA ARG A 8 8.38 7.76 -8.35
C ARG A 8 7.19 8.68 -8.61
N ARG A 9 6.86 8.93 -9.88
CA ARG A 9 5.72 9.76 -10.26
C ARG A 9 4.38 9.11 -9.88
N THR A 10 4.28 7.79 -10.03
CA THR A 10 3.09 7.02 -9.62
C THR A 10 2.84 7.13 -8.11
N TYR A 11 3.87 6.90 -7.30
CA TYR A 11 3.81 7.05 -5.83
C TYR A 11 3.59 8.51 -5.41
N GLY A 12 4.25 9.46 -6.07
CA GLY A 12 4.08 10.89 -5.83
C GLY A 12 2.64 11.34 -6.06
N HIS A 13 1.98 10.84 -7.11
CA HIS A 13 0.58 11.12 -7.37
C HIS A 13 -0.33 10.53 -6.30
N MET A 14 -0.09 9.28 -5.88
CA MET A 14 -0.83 8.63 -4.79
C MET A 14 -0.78 9.45 -3.51
N VAL A 15 0.42 9.88 -3.09
CA VAL A 15 0.60 10.69 -1.89
C VAL A 15 -0.03 12.08 -2.04
N GLY A 16 0.18 12.75 -3.18
CA GLY A 16 -0.36 14.09 -3.43
C GLY A 16 -1.89 14.12 -3.43
N HIS A 17 -2.52 13.19 -4.15
CA HIS A 17 -3.96 13.23 -4.44
C HIS A 17 -4.80 12.28 -3.59
N GLY A 18 -4.19 11.30 -2.93
CA GLY A 18 -4.90 10.31 -2.10
C GLY A 18 -5.57 9.20 -2.92
N ARG A 19 -5.19 9.06 -4.19
CA ARG A 19 -5.65 8.00 -5.10
C ARG A 19 -4.58 7.67 -6.12
N ALA A 20 -4.63 6.47 -6.69
CA ALA A 20 -3.77 6.11 -7.80
C ALA A 20 -4.00 7.05 -9.01
N PRO A 21 -2.95 7.36 -9.78
CA PRO A 21 -3.09 8.04 -11.06
C PRO A 21 -3.76 7.14 -12.10
N ARG A 22 -4.41 7.76 -13.08
CA ARG A 22 -4.72 7.16 -14.38
C ARG A 22 -3.51 7.31 -15.31
N PRO A 23 -3.34 6.45 -16.31
CA PRO A 23 -2.21 6.53 -17.25
C PRO A 23 -2.06 7.92 -17.89
N GLU A 24 -3.17 8.53 -18.32
CA GLU A 24 -3.18 9.86 -18.94
C GLU A 24 -2.63 10.97 -18.03
N GLU A 25 -2.69 10.79 -16.71
CA GLU A 25 -2.17 11.77 -15.74
C GLU A 25 -0.64 11.73 -15.62
N LEU A 26 -0.01 10.67 -16.12
CA LEU A 26 1.45 10.49 -16.08
C LEU A 26 2.12 10.63 -17.46
N GLY A 27 1.37 10.57 -18.56
CA GLY A 27 1.94 10.74 -19.90
C GLY A 27 1.13 10.03 -20.96
N ASP A 28 1.82 9.53 -21.99
CA ASP A 28 1.20 8.68 -23.00
C ASP A 28 0.64 7.38 -22.35
N PRO A 29 -0.66 7.09 -22.48
CA PRO A 29 -1.27 5.95 -21.80
C PRO A 29 -0.64 4.60 -22.16
N ALA A 30 -0.26 4.38 -23.42
CA ALA A 30 0.32 3.11 -23.85
C ALA A 30 1.72 2.92 -23.27
N GLU A 31 2.55 3.97 -23.25
CA GLU A 31 3.87 3.93 -22.61
C GLU A 31 3.77 3.72 -21.10
N VAL A 32 2.85 4.42 -20.43
CA VAL A 32 2.65 4.31 -18.97
C VAL A 32 2.18 2.91 -18.59
N LEU A 33 1.18 2.35 -19.28
CA LEU A 33 0.69 0.99 -19.02
C LEU A 33 1.79 -0.05 -19.25
N ALA A 34 2.58 0.09 -20.32
CA ALA A 34 3.70 -0.81 -20.57
C ALA A 34 4.77 -0.72 -19.47
N GLY A 35 5.04 0.49 -18.94
CA GLY A 35 5.95 0.67 -17.81
C GLY A 35 5.40 0.12 -16.50
N TRP A 36 4.11 0.30 -16.21
CA TRP A 36 3.47 -0.31 -15.05
C TRP A 36 3.49 -1.83 -15.08
N ARG A 37 3.32 -2.46 -16.25
CA ARG A 37 3.46 -3.92 -16.39
C ARG A 37 4.88 -4.39 -16.06
N ARG A 38 5.92 -3.70 -16.57
CA ARG A 38 7.30 -4.01 -16.18
C ARG A 38 7.56 -3.82 -14.68
N LEU A 39 6.99 -2.77 -14.08
CA LEU A 39 7.07 -2.55 -12.64
C LEU A 39 6.31 -3.61 -11.84
N HIS A 40 5.21 -4.13 -12.37
CA HIS A 40 4.48 -5.25 -11.80
C HIS A 40 5.29 -6.53 -11.81
N ASP A 41 5.86 -6.88 -12.97
CA ASP A 41 6.74 -8.05 -13.12
C ASP A 41 7.99 -7.96 -12.23
N ALA A 42 8.45 -6.73 -11.96
CA ALA A 42 9.55 -6.43 -11.04
C ALA A 42 9.11 -6.29 -9.57
N HIS A 43 7.86 -6.63 -9.24
CA HIS A 43 7.33 -6.62 -7.87
C HIS A 43 7.37 -5.23 -7.19
N ALA A 44 7.32 -4.16 -7.98
CA ALA A 44 7.42 -2.77 -7.52
C ALA A 44 6.07 -2.06 -7.36
N LEU A 45 5.01 -2.62 -7.94
CA LEU A 45 3.60 -2.29 -7.75
C LEU A 45 2.74 -3.51 -8.13
N VAL A 46 1.45 -3.50 -7.79
CA VAL A 46 0.54 -4.60 -8.17
C VAL A 46 -0.56 -4.06 -9.07
N LEU A 47 -0.73 -4.67 -10.24
CA LEU A 47 -1.84 -4.40 -11.15
C LEU A 47 -2.97 -5.41 -10.93
N ASN A 48 -4.19 -4.98 -11.26
CA ASN A 48 -5.32 -5.88 -11.41
C ASN A 48 -5.11 -6.69 -12.72
N PRO A 49 -5.07 -8.04 -12.65
CA PRO A 49 -4.78 -8.87 -13.82
C PRO A 49 -5.87 -8.80 -14.90
N ALA A 50 -7.07 -8.34 -14.56
CA ALA A 50 -8.18 -8.20 -15.50
C ALA A 50 -8.27 -6.82 -16.15
N THR A 51 -7.78 -5.76 -15.50
CA THR A 51 -8.00 -4.36 -15.93
C THR A 51 -6.73 -3.54 -16.14
N ASP A 52 -5.55 -4.03 -15.73
CA ASP A 52 -4.29 -3.28 -15.64
C ASP A 52 -4.38 -2.01 -14.76
N GLU A 53 -5.45 -1.83 -13.99
CA GLU A 53 -5.53 -0.76 -12.99
C GLU A 53 -4.62 -1.07 -11.81
N ILE A 54 -4.03 -0.04 -11.22
CA ILE A 54 -3.20 -0.20 -10.02
C ILE A 54 -4.08 -0.70 -8.87
N ARG A 55 -3.71 -1.85 -8.31
CA ARG A 55 -4.32 -2.46 -7.12
C ARG A 55 -3.55 -2.11 -5.84
N MET A 56 -2.22 -2.16 -5.89
CA MET A 56 -1.36 -1.87 -4.74
C MET A 56 -0.17 -1.01 -5.13
N LEU A 57 0.13 -0.03 -4.28
CA LEU A 57 1.36 0.76 -4.29
C LEU A 57 1.96 0.66 -2.89
N ASN A 58 2.49 -0.51 -2.53
CA ASN A 58 2.95 -0.81 -1.16
C ASN A 58 3.76 0.36 -0.59
N PRO A 59 3.37 0.90 0.58
CA PRO A 59 2.44 0.28 1.55
C PRO A 59 0.94 0.58 1.33
N PHE A 60 0.57 1.38 0.33
CA PHE A 60 -0.81 1.79 0.09
C PHE A 60 -1.60 0.74 -0.68
N SER A 61 -2.84 0.53 -0.27
CA SER A 61 -3.87 -0.16 -1.06
C SER A 61 -4.68 0.87 -1.84
N VAL A 62 -4.95 0.60 -3.12
CA VAL A 62 -5.81 1.43 -3.96
C VAL A 62 -7.29 1.02 -3.83
N VAL A 63 -7.55 -0.14 -3.24
CA VAL A 63 -8.90 -0.64 -2.91
C VAL A 63 -9.13 -0.64 -1.40
N PRO A 64 -10.39 -0.55 -0.92
CA PRO A 64 -10.68 -0.65 0.50
C PRO A 64 -10.20 -1.98 1.10
N THR A 65 -9.63 -1.91 2.31
CA THR A 65 -9.21 -3.05 3.12
C THR A 65 -9.63 -2.88 4.57
N ALA A 66 -9.46 -3.92 5.39
CA ALA A 66 -9.66 -3.84 6.84
C ALA A 66 -8.58 -3.02 7.57
N TYR A 67 -7.55 -2.53 6.87
CA TYR A 67 -6.43 -1.79 7.45
C TYR A 67 -6.52 -0.32 7.05
N ARG A 68 -7.11 0.49 7.92
CA ARG A 68 -7.28 1.94 7.70
C ARG A 68 -6.21 2.69 8.48
N VAL A 69 -5.61 3.69 7.85
CA VAL A 69 -4.58 4.53 8.48
C VAL A 69 -4.99 5.98 8.35
N HIS A 70 -5.09 6.71 9.46
CA HIS A 70 -5.26 8.15 9.47
C HIS A 70 -3.91 8.83 9.68
N ALA A 71 -3.41 9.51 8.64
CA ALA A 71 -2.12 10.21 8.69
C ALA A 71 -2.15 11.40 7.72
N ARG A 72 -1.52 12.52 8.11
CA ARG A 72 -1.55 13.79 7.35
C ARG A 72 -2.98 14.24 7.00
N ASP A 73 -3.87 14.23 7.99
CA ASP A 73 -5.28 14.64 7.86
C ASP A 73 -6.08 13.89 6.78
N ARG A 74 -5.65 12.67 6.43
CA ARG A 74 -6.30 11.82 5.43
C ARG A 74 -6.39 10.38 5.91
N TRP A 75 -7.47 9.72 5.52
CA TRP A 75 -7.61 8.27 5.61
C TRP A 75 -7.02 7.57 4.39
N TRP A 76 -6.21 6.56 4.65
CA TRP A 76 -5.56 5.68 3.69
C TRP A 76 -5.99 4.24 3.95
N TYR A 77 -5.93 3.40 2.93
CA TYR A 77 -5.98 1.96 3.09
C TYR A 77 -4.56 1.39 2.93
N ALA A 78 -4.21 0.42 3.75
CA ALA A 78 -2.98 -0.37 3.63
C ALA A 78 -3.31 -1.81 3.20
N ASN A 79 -2.35 -2.54 2.63
CA ASN A 79 -2.62 -3.90 2.14
C ASN A 79 -2.72 -4.93 3.27
N CYS A 80 -1.98 -4.72 4.36
CA CYS A 80 -1.93 -5.60 5.53
C CYS A 80 -1.53 -4.83 6.79
N ALA A 81 -1.42 -5.52 7.93
CA ALA A 81 -0.98 -4.94 9.20
C ALA A 81 0.44 -4.34 9.12
N TRP A 82 1.39 -5.03 8.47
CA TRP A 82 2.74 -4.52 8.24
C TRP A 82 2.75 -3.25 7.39
N ASP A 83 2.00 -3.26 6.28
CA ASP A 83 1.86 -2.10 5.41
C ASP A 83 1.18 -0.93 6.12
N ALA A 84 0.28 -1.16 7.09
CA ALA A 84 -0.33 -0.08 7.85
C ALA A 84 0.70 0.75 8.62
N LEU A 85 1.68 0.10 9.24
CA LEU A 85 2.86 0.76 9.83
C LEU A 85 3.72 1.42 8.74
N GLY A 86 3.87 0.74 7.61
CA GLY A 86 4.56 1.24 6.42
C GLY A 86 3.99 2.55 5.89
N VAL A 87 2.67 2.77 5.91
CA VAL A 87 2.03 4.02 5.48
C VAL A 87 2.52 5.20 6.32
N CYS A 88 2.53 5.08 7.65
CA CYS A 88 3.06 6.12 8.54
C CYS A 88 4.53 6.42 8.24
N ALA A 89 5.34 5.37 8.04
CA ALA A 89 6.76 5.51 7.71
C ALA A 89 6.98 6.20 6.36
N ALA A 90 6.25 5.80 5.30
CA ALA A 90 6.36 6.35 3.95
C ALA A 90 5.90 7.82 3.90
N LEU A 91 4.91 8.19 4.72
CA LEU A 91 4.44 9.57 4.85
C LEU A 91 5.29 10.39 5.84
N HIS A 92 6.31 9.81 6.48
CA HIS A 92 7.09 10.46 7.54
C HIS A 92 6.19 11.20 8.55
N ALA A 93 5.14 10.52 9.00
CA ALA A 93 4.11 11.12 9.83
C ALA A 93 3.68 10.18 10.97
N ASP A 94 3.27 10.79 12.07
CA ASP A 94 2.46 10.12 13.07
C ASP A 94 1.09 9.77 12.48
N GLY A 95 0.44 8.74 13.02
CA GLY A 95 -0.87 8.32 12.53
C GLY A 95 -1.56 7.32 13.43
N ARG A 96 -2.84 7.08 13.14
CA ARG A 96 -3.69 6.10 13.82
C ARG A 96 -4.05 4.99 12.86
N ILE A 97 -3.81 3.75 13.25
CA ILE A 97 -4.17 2.56 12.48
C ILE A 97 -5.43 1.97 13.11
N GLU A 98 -6.42 1.63 12.30
CA GLU A 98 -7.65 0.94 12.71
C GLU A 98 -7.80 -0.34 11.90
N THR A 99 -8.01 -1.46 12.60
CA THR A 99 -8.27 -2.76 12.01
C THR A 99 -9.05 -3.65 12.98
N SER A 100 -9.14 -4.96 12.71
CA SER A 100 -9.69 -5.95 13.63
C SER A 100 -8.84 -7.21 13.64
N CYS A 101 -8.87 -7.94 14.76
CA CYS A 101 -8.23 -9.24 14.86
C CYS A 101 -8.82 -10.20 13.80
N PRO A 102 -7.99 -10.87 12.97
CA PRO A 102 -8.49 -11.79 11.95
C PRO A 102 -9.08 -13.09 12.54
N ASP A 103 -8.78 -13.43 13.80
CA ASP A 103 -9.30 -14.62 14.49
C ASP A 103 -10.66 -14.36 15.15
N CYS A 104 -10.74 -13.33 16.02
CA CYS A 104 -11.93 -13.07 16.83
C CYS A 104 -12.77 -11.85 16.37
N GLY A 105 -12.26 -11.02 15.46
CA GLY A 105 -12.94 -9.82 14.99
C GLY A 105 -12.92 -8.62 15.94
N GLU A 106 -12.23 -8.72 17.09
CA GLU A 106 -12.12 -7.59 18.03
C GLU A 106 -11.46 -6.38 17.36
N PRO A 107 -12.01 -5.17 17.54
CA PRO A 107 -11.41 -3.95 17.00
C PRO A 107 -10.03 -3.70 17.61
N ILE A 108 -9.06 -3.36 16.76
CA ILE A 108 -7.71 -2.97 17.15
C ILE A 108 -7.47 -1.55 16.66
N ALA A 109 -7.02 -0.69 17.55
CA ALA A 109 -6.55 0.66 17.23
C ALA A 109 -5.13 0.82 17.77
N LEU A 110 -4.25 1.39 16.96
CA LEU A 110 -2.83 1.58 17.28
C LEU A 110 -2.41 2.99 16.87
N GLU A 111 -1.83 3.75 17.80
CA GLU A 111 -1.25 5.07 17.51
C GLU A 111 0.24 4.88 17.22
N VAL A 112 0.73 5.49 16.14
CA VAL A 112 2.15 5.55 15.80
C VAL A 112 2.62 6.97 16.03
N ARG A 113 3.55 7.15 17.00
CA ARG A 113 4.16 8.45 17.31
C ARG A 113 5.68 8.36 17.31
N GLY A 114 6.34 9.29 16.64
CA GLY A 114 7.81 9.33 16.60
C GLY A 114 8.43 8.04 16.04
N ARG A 115 7.72 7.36 15.13
CA ARG A 115 8.07 6.05 14.53
C ARG A 115 7.96 4.85 15.49
N GLN A 116 7.21 4.97 16.58
CA GLN A 116 6.94 3.87 17.51
C GLN A 116 5.43 3.67 17.67
N PRO A 117 4.94 2.42 17.67
CA PRO A 117 3.58 2.12 18.10
C PRO A 117 3.42 2.38 19.61
N ASP A 118 2.22 2.75 20.04
CA ASP A 118 1.88 2.96 21.45
C ASP A 118 1.57 1.65 22.22
N ASP A 119 1.35 0.56 21.50
CA ASP A 119 1.21 -0.80 22.03
C ASP A 119 2.17 -1.74 21.30
N ASP A 120 3.19 -2.23 22.03
CA ASP A 120 4.19 -3.18 21.55
C ASP A 120 3.83 -4.65 21.89
N SER A 121 2.67 -4.88 22.53
CA SER A 121 2.19 -6.23 22.84
C SER A 121 1.46 -6.90 21.68
N LEU A 122 1.03 -6.13 20.68
CA LEU A 122 0.38 -6.64 19.48
C LEU A 122 1.34 -7.44 18.61
N LEU A 123 0.84 -8.54 18.04
CA LEU A 123 1.60 -9.42 17.16
C LEU A 123 1.16 -9.27 15.71
N PHE A 124 2.12 -9.10 14.81
CA PHE A 124 1.91 -9.26 13.37
C PHE A 124 2.11 -10.73 12.98
N HIS A 125 1.03 -11.37 12.54
CA HIS A 125 1.07 -12.74 12.05
C HIS A 125 1.44 -12.77 10.56
N VAL A 126 2.52 -13.47 10.23
CA VAL A 126 2.94 -13.77 8.86
C VAL A 126 2.49 -15.19 8.54
N LEU A 127 1.38 -15.31 7.80
CA LEU A 127 0.81 -16.62 7.45
C LEU A 127 1.64 -17.32 6.37
N VAL A 128 1.96 -16.60 5.30
CA VAL A 128 2.77 -17.11 4.18
C VAL A 128 4.23 -16.68 4.36
N PRO A 129 5.23 -17.59 4.22
CA PRO A 129 6.63 -17.19 4.27
C PRO A 129 6.94 -16.14 3.20
N ALA A 130 7.76 -15.13 3.53
CA ALA A 130 8.00 -13.99 2.66
C ALA A 130 8.54 -14.34 1.25
N ALA A 131 9.25 -15.46 1.12
CA ALA A 131 9.73 -15.96 -0.17
C ALA A 131 8.59 -16.37 -1.14
N HIS A 132 7.39 -16.62 -0.62
CA HIS A 132 6.20 -17.06 -1.36
C HIS A 132 5.15 -15.97 -1.51
N TRP A 133 5.39 -14.75 -1.00
CA TRP A 133 4.39 -13.68 -1.06
C TRP A 133 3.96 -13.34 -2.49
N TRP A 134 4.86 -13.45 -3.47
CA TRP A 134 4.55 -13.14 -4.86
C TRP A 134 3.92 -14.30 -5.62
N ASP A 135 3.77 -15.48 -5.01
CA ASP A 135 2.95 -16.56 -5.58
C ASP A 135 1.47 -16.15 -5.64
N ASP A 136 1.01 -15.42 -4.61
CA ASP A 136 -0.27 -14.68 -4.59
C ASP A 136 -0.18 -13.52 -3.58
N ILE A 137 0.22 -12.32 -4.03
CA ILE A 137 0.42 -11.15 -3.15
C ILE A 137 -0.88 -10.63 -2.53
N VAL A 138 -2.04 -11.05 -3.04
CA VAL A 138 -3.34 -10.73 -2.44
C VAL A 138 -3.63 -11.67 -1.27
N PHE A 139 -3.02 -12.85 -1.23
CA PHE A 139 -3.15 -13.86 -0.18
C PHE A 139 -1.79 -14.14 0.49
N THR A 140 -1.41 -13.29 1.46
CA THR A 140 -0.14 -13.40 2.20
C THR A 140 -0.31 -13.25 3.70
#